data_AF-A0A7C1UBE9-F1
#
_entry.id   AF-A0A7C1UBE9-F1
#
_cell.length_a   1.000
_cell.length_b   1.000
_cell.length_c   1.000
_cell.angle_alpha   90.00
_cell.angle_beta   90.00
_cell.angle_gamma   90.00
#
_symmetry.space_group_name_H-M   'P 1'
#
loop_
_entity.id
_entity.type
_entity.pdbx_description
1 polymer ?
#
loop_
_entity_poly.entity_id
_entity_poly.type
_entity_poly.pdbx_seq_one_letter_code
_entity_poly.pdbx_strand_id
1 'polypeptide(L)'
;MATATALALLAAACSNGGNNATEVPSTTVATSAPTTTTGGPSTEPPPSTTSTPVTSTTAAAPVPDRAYYILPPGNYGGLPTNDDSLDQLPLYDGLTPLRDDVTDADIDRYFLPEDFEPVGRTVEEPTGRSGTTILYDEYGVAHITGETREDLAFGAGWVGARDRGLLISLGRGPARVAVADVPGVDAFGLLVTGKAFVPSPAAEQLVTDQVQLLVDTYGEEGRQIIDDAQAYADGVNAYWEANGIANEPVTVNDVIATTAFIGSIFGAGGGSEATNAEFLSRLENRLGEERGRQAWEDLMRVDDPEAPTTIEERFDYGVFTGGDVTGSVVIDEGSIESIDVLGAANEGVSYEAAGPPPARQASNFLIVDRQASVDDATLAVMGPQLGYFYPEIVQQIHLSGPGIEAQGVGVPGAAMYLLIGRTPDYAWSLTSANHDVRDVFAEILCNPDGSAPDRGSDHYEFEGECVPFEMFDAGTLGDVRVVYPTTVHGPVIGTALSEGRP
;
A
#
# COMPACT_ATOMS: atom_id res chain seq x y z
N MET A 1 -10.38 30.71 12.75
CA MET A 1 -9.29 30.49 13.73
C MET A 1 -8.82 29.04 13.80
N ALA A 2 -9.58 28.04 13.31
CA ALA A 2 -9.17 26.62 13.31
C ALA A 2 -8.15 26.23 12.21
N THR A 3 -8.06 26.99 11.12
CA THR A 3 -7.17 26.72 9.98
C THR A 3 -5.68 26.90 10.26
N ALA A 4 -5.31 27.77 11.21
CA ALA A 4 -3.90 28.04 11.53
C ALA A 4 -3.27 26.95 12.42
N THR A 5 -4.08 26.25 13.24
CA THR A 5 -3.59 25.22 14.15
C THR A 5 -3.37 23.88 13.44
N ALA A 6 -4.18 23.57 12.40
CA ALA A 6 -4.02 22.35 11.60
C ALA A 6 -2.69 22.32 10.81
N LEU A 7 -2.25 23.47 10.27
CA LEU A 7 -0.99 23.57 9.51
C LEU A 7 0.26 23.29 10.38
N ALA A 8 0.21 23.62 11.68
CA ALA A 8 1.34 23.46 12.59
C ALA A 8 1.57 22.00 13.02
N LEU A 9 0.51 21.17 13.05
CA LEU A 9 0.62 19.74 13.36
C LEU A 9 1.18 18.93 12.18
N LEU A 10 0.81 19.26 10.94
CA LEU A 10 1.34 18.58 9.74
C LEU A 10 2.83 18.90 9.49
N ALA A 11 3.30 20.11 9.79
CA ALA A 11 4.69 20.51 9.57
C ALA A 11 5.72 19.74 10.42
N ALA A 12 5.33 19.20 11.58
CA ALA A 12 6.21 18.38 12.41
C ALA A 12 6.46 16.97 11.81
N ALA A 13 5.60 16.50 10.90
CA ALA A 13 5.71 15.21 10.23
C ALA A 13 6.70 15.20 9.05
N CYS A 14 7.15 16.37 8.57
CA CYS A 14 8.06 16.49 7.42
C CYS A 14 9.55 16.31 7.76
N SER A 15 9.90 15.94 9.00
CA SER A 15 11.28 15.74 9.43
C SER A 15 11.52 14.28 9.79
N ASN A 16 11.74 13.42 8.79
CA ASN A 16 12.74 12.35 8.87
C ASN A 16 12.92 11.65 7.52
N GLY A 17 14.12 11.81 6.97
CA GLY A 17 14.57 11.21 5.71
C GLY A 17 15.88 11.83 5.22
N GLY A 18 16.67 12.41 6.11
CA GLY A 18 18.00 12.92 5.79
C GLY A 18 18.99 11.77 5.86
N ASN A 19 19.49 11.32 4.70
CA ASN A 19 20.64 10.45 4.58
C ASN A 19 21.79 10.93 5.46
N ASN A 20 22.06 10.20 6.54
CA ASN A 20 23.36 10.20 7.19
C ASN A 20 23.75 8.76 7.47
N ALA A 21 24.40 8.16 6.46
CA ALA A 21 25.19 6.95 6.66
C ALA A 21 26.24 7.23 7.75
N THR A 22 26.09 6.58 8.89
CA THR A 22 27.16 6.42 9.87
C THR A 22 27.30 4.93 10.20
N GLU A 23 28.55 4.49 10.18
CA GLU A 23 29.03 3.11 10.13
C GLU A 23 28.50 2.22 11.28
N VAL A 24 28.06 1.01 10.94
CA VAL A 24 27.86 -0.09 11.91
C VAL A 24 29.14 -0.94 11.93
N PRO A 25 29.77 -1.20 13.09
CA PRO A 25 31.00 -1.98 13.16
C PRO A 25 30.72 -3.48 13.02
N SER A 26 31.49 -4.12 12.13
CA SER A 26 31.43 -5.55 11.83
C SER A 26 31.77 -6.42 13.04
N THR A 27 30.90 -7.37 13.39
CA THR A 27 31.21 -8.46 14.33
C THR A 27 31.49 -9.75 13.56
N THR A 28 32.74 -10.21 13.66
CA THR A 28 33.25 -11.46 13.08
C THR A 28 32.60 -12.67 13.76
N VAL A 29 31.89 -13.51 13.00
CA VAL A 29 31.46 -14.84 13.45
C VAL A 29 32.50 -15.88 13.00
N ALA A 30 33.07 -16.60 13.95
CA ALA A 30 34.03 -17.68 13.71
C ALA A 30 33.30 -18.96 13.30
N THR A 31 33.58 -19.45 12.09
CA THR A 31 33.12 -20.74 11.58
C THR A 31 33.99 -21.87 12.13
N SER A 32 33.37 -22.93 12.66
CA SER A 32 34.02 -24.21 12.92
C SER A 32 33.42 -25.28 12.01
N ALA A 33 34.30 -25.98 11.28
CA ALA A 33 33.95 -27.01 10.30
C ALA A 33 33.71 -28.38 10.98
N PRO A 34 32.76 -29.21 10.52
CA PRO A 34 32.60 -30.56 11.04
C PRO A 34 33.56 -31.54 10.34
N THR A 35 34.13 -32.44 11.15
CA THR A 35 35.05 -33.50 10.74
C THR A 35 34.26 -34.70 10.20
N THR A 36 34.61 -35.15 9.00
CA THR A 36 34.06 -36.35 8.35
C THR A 36 34.72 -37.59 8.96
N THR A 37 33.92 -38.59 9.37
CA THR A 37 34.43 -39.92 9.71
C THR A 37 33.71 -40.97 8.87
N THR A 38 34.50 -41.70 8.07
CA THR A 38 34.09 -42.81 7.20
C THR A 38 33.88 -44.11 8.00
N GLY A 39 32.80 -44.83 7.73
CA GLY A 39 32.56 -46.20 8.21
C GLY A 39 31.84 -47.04 7.14
N GLY A 40 32.44 -48.18 6.78
CA GLY A 40 31.97 -49.12 5.73
C GLY A 40 30.81 -50.04 6.13
N PRO A 41 30.42 -50.99 5.26
CA PRO A 41 29.09 -51.60 5.28
C PRO A 41 28.98 -52.75 6.28
N SER A 42 28.00 -52.68 7.19
CA SER A 42 27.58 -53.82 8.01
C SER A 42 26.21 -54.33 7.56
N THR A 43 26.16 -55.62 7.25
CA THR A 43 24.95 -56.40 6.98
C THR A 43 24.26 -56.74 8.30
N GLU A 44 22.98 -56.37 8.43
CA GLU A 44 22.15 -56.68 9.61
C GLU A 44 20.98 -57.63 9.22
N PRO A 45 20.61 -58.63 10.06
CA PRO A 45 19.56 -59.60 9.76
C PRO A 45 18.16 -59.02 10.04
N PRO A 46 17.07 -59.65 9.56
CA PRO A 46 15.73 -59.09 9.72
C PRO A 46 15.30 -59.13 11.21
N PRO A 47 14.67 -58.06 11.73
CA PRO A 47 14.27 -58.03 13.14
C PRO A 47 13.00 -58.86 13.39
N SER A 48 13.06 -59.60 14.48
CA SER A 48 11.98 -60.37 15.10
C SER A 48 10.88 -59.46 15.65
N THR A 49 9.63 -59.81 15.36
CA THR A 49 8.42 -59.13 15.85
C THR A 49 8.30 -59.25 17.36
N THR A 50 8.62 -58.17 18.07
CA THR A 50 8.29 -57.99 19.48
C THR A 50 7.45 -56.72 19.58
N SER A 51 6.17 -56.87 19.93
CA SER A 51 5.23 -55.77 20.09
C SER A 51 5.56 -54.95 21.35
N THR A 52 6.16 -53.78 21.17
CA THR A 52 6.16 -52.74 22.19
C THR A 52 4.76 -52.12 22.26
N PRO A 53 4.20 -51.81 23.46
CA PRO A 53 2.95 -51.08 23.54
C PRO A 53 3.22 -49.68 22.97
N VAL A 54 2.45 -49.30 21.95
CA VAL A 54 2.36 -47.91 21.51
C VAL A 54 1.75 -47.15 22.68
N THR A 55 2.59 -46.42 23.41
CA THR A 55 2.11 -45.36 24.30
C THR A 55 1.32 -44.42 23.42
N SER A 56 0.01 -44.35 23.62
CA SER A 56 -0.80 -43.30 23.02
C SER A 56 -0.27 -41.98 23.59
N THR A 57 0.54 -41.28 22.82
CA THR A 57 0.77 -39.86 23.07
C THR A 57 -0.59 -39.21 22.89
N THR A 58 -1.27 -38.94 24.01
CA THR A 58 -2.41 -38.04 24.02
C THR A 58 -1.95 -36.78 23.30
N ALA A 59 -2.54 -36.47 22.15
CA ALA A 59 -2.28 -35.21 21.48
C ALA A 59 -2.42 -34.11 22.54
N ALA A 60 -1.40 -33.27 22.69
CA ALA A 60 -1.49 -32.11 23.56
C ALA A 60 -2.79 -31.36 23.19
N ALA A 61 -3.50 -30.87 24.21
CA ALA A 61 -4.65 -30.02 23.94
C ALA A 61 -4.20 -28.88 23.00
N PRO A 62 -4.97 -28.54 21.97
CA PRO A 62 -4.61 -27.43 21.09
C PRO A 62 -4.35 -26.20 21.94
N VAL A 63 -3.22 -25.54 21.69
CA VAL A 63 -2.90 -24.27 22.32
C VAL A 63 -4.04 -23.30 21.99
N PRO A 64 -4.57 -22.56 22.98
CA PRO A 64 -5.56 -21.53 22.72
C PRO A 64 -4.96 -20.54 21.70
N ASP A 65 -5.72 -20.24 20.66
CA ASP A 65 -5.32 -19.22 19.71
C ASP A 65 -5.22 -17.86 20.43
N ARG A 66 -4.11 -17.16 20.20
CA ARG A 66 -3.77 -15.88 20.83
C ARG A 66 -3.34 -14.93 19.74
N ALA A 67 -4.08 -13.84 19.55
CA ALA A 67 -3.73 -12.77 18.63
C ALA A 67 -3.76 -11.43 19.35
N TYR A 68 -2.87 -10.56 18.91
CA TYR A 68 -2.65 -9.27 19.52
C TYR A 68 -2.27 -8.26 18.45
N TYR A 69 -2.68 -7.02 18.66
CA TYR A 69 -2.35 -5.91 17.77
C TYR A 69 -2.14 -4.60 18.55
N ILE A 70 -1.57 -3.62 17.87
CA ILE A 70 -1.36 -2.28 18.41
C ILE A 70 -1.26 -1.28 17.26
N LEU A 71 -1.79 -0.09 17.47
CA LEU A 71 -1.78 1.00 16.51
C LEU A 71 -1.24 2.28 17.15
N PRO A 72 0.08 2.48 17.18
CA PRO A 72 0.63 3.77 17.54
C PRO A 72 0.29 4.83 16.45
N PRO A 73 -0.11 6.06 16.81
CA PRO A 73 -0.07 6.57 18.17
C PRO A 73 -1.30 6.25 19.03
N GLY A 74 -2.46 6.00 18.42
CA GLY A 74 -3.74 5.67 19.05
C GLY A 74 -4.82 5.50 17.98
N ASN A 75 -6.02 5.04 18.37
CA ASN A 75 -7.05 4.72 17.39
C ASN A 75 -7.88 5.91 16.91
N TYR A 76 -8.11 6.91 17.76
CA TYR A 76 -8.90 8.09 17.37
C TYR A 76 -8.06 9.06 16.54
N GLY A 77 -8.56 9.49 15.38
CA GLY A 77 -7.87 10.41 14.46
C GLY A 77 -8.63 11.70 14.18
N GLY A 78 -9.55 12.10 15.06
CA GLY A 78 -10.36 13.31 14.91
C GLY A 78 -9.72 14.58 15.49
N LEU A 79 -10.40 15.72 15.35
CA LEU A 79 -10.03 16.97 15.99
C LEU A 79 -11.24 17.60 16.70
N PRO A 80 -11.10 18.09 17.94
CA PRO A 80 -9.90 18.03 18.79
C PRO A 80 -9.53 16.59 19.21
N THR A 81 -8.26 16.37 19.60
CA THR A 81 -7.80 15.09 20.14
C THR A 81 -8.57 14.72 21.41
N ASN A 82 -8.64 13.42 21.70
CA ASN A 82 -9.18 12.83 22.92
C ASN A 82 -8.15 11.93 23.61
N ASP A 83 -8.57 11.17 24.62
CA ASP A 83 -7.68 10.27 25.36
C ASP A 83 -7.16 9.11 24.46
N ASP A 84 -7.97 8.65 23.50
CA ASP A 84 -7.67 7.53 22.57
C ASP A 84 -6.81 7.93 21.35
N SER A 85 -6.30 9.17 21.35
CA SER A 85 -5.51 9.72 20.24
C SER A 85 -4.05 9.28 20.24
N LEU A 86 -3.48 9.08 21.44
CA LEU A 86 -2.05 8.83 21.66
C LEU A 86 -1.80 7.75 22.74
N ASP A 87 -2.84 7.05 23.18
CA ASP A 87 -2.85 6.09 24.28
C ASP A 87 -2.10 4.78 23.99
N GLN A 88 -1.88 4.46 22.72
CA GLN A 88 -1.15 3.26 22.30
C GLN A 88 0.36 3.53 22.10
N LEU A 89 0.82 4.79 22.03
CA LEU A 89 2.26 5.10 22.02
C LEU A 89 3.02 4.52 23.23
N PRO A 90 2.57 4.71 24.49
CA PRO A 90 3.29 4.19 25.65
C PRO A 90 3.26 2.66 25.72
N LEU A 91 2.24 2.02 25.16
CA LEU A 91 2.17 0.57 25.06
C LEU A 91 3.27 0.05 24.13
N TYR A 92 3.38 0.64 22.94
CA TYR A 92 4.40 0.26 21.96
C TYR A 92 5.82 0.57 22.44
N ASP A 93 6.05 1.77 23.00
CA ASP A 93 7.35 2.17 23.55
C ASP A 93 7.79 1.27 24.72
N GLY A 94 6.85 0.68 25.45
CA GLY A 94 7.12 -0.24 26.57
C GLY A 94 7.90 -1.49 26.19
N LEU A 95 7.83 -1.94 24.93
CA LEU A 95 8.57 -3.10 24.43
C LEU A 95 9.98 -2.75 23.94
N THR A 96 10.21 -1.52 23.49
CA THR A 96 11.48 -1.08 22.90
C THR A 96 12.69 -1.36 23.81
N PRO A 97 12.63 -1.15 25.15
CA PRO A 97 13.74 -1.47 26.04
C PRO A 97 14.05 -2.95 26.19
N LEU A 98 13.08 -3.85 25.93
CA LEU A 98 13.21 -5.28 26.16
C LEU A 98 14.01 -5.99 25.06
N ARG A 99 13.96 -5.48 23.82
CA ARG A 99 14.64 -6.07 22.65
C ARG A 99 14.26 -7.53 22.44
N ASP A 100 15.21 -8.46 22.62
CA ASP A 100 15.04 -9.91 22.48
C ASP A 100 14.65 -10.60 23.81
N ASP A 101 14.49 -9.85 24.90
CA ASP A 101 14.06 -10.32 26.22
C ASP A 101 12.55 -10.05 26.44
N VAL A 102 11.72 -10.39 25.45
CA VAL A 102 10.25 -10.23 25.50
C VAL A 102 9.61 -11.52 25.99
N THR A 103 8.75 -11.42 27.00
CA THR A 103 7.97 -12.55 27.55
C THR A 103 6.50 -12.49 27.14
N ASP A 104 5.77 -13.60 27.32
CA ASP A 104 4.30 -13.63 27.13
C ASP A 104 3.58 -12.56 27.95
N ALA A 105 4.02 -12.31 29.18
CA ALA A 105 3.45 -11.31 30.06
C ALA A 105 3.69 -9.88 29.57
N ASP A 106 4.76 -9.66 28.80
CA ASP A 106 5.02 -8.37 28.16
C ASP A 106 4.08 -8.17 26.97
N ILE A 107 3.83 -9.21 26.16
CA ILE A 107 2.84 -9.14 25.07
C ILE A 107 1.44 -8.86 25.61
N ASP A 108 1.00 -9.60 26.63
CA ASP A 108 -0.31 -9.40 27.28
C ASP A 108 -0.47 -8.00 27.89
N ARG A 109 0.65 -7.32 28.20
CA ARG A 109 0.67 -6.00 28.81
C ARG A 109 0.74 -4.86 27.80
N TYR A 110 1.50 -5.06 26.73
CA TYR A 110 1.89 -3.98 25.81
C TYR A 110 1.18 -4.05 24.46
N PHE A 111 0.40 -5.08 24.19
CA PHE A 111 -0.49 -5.16 23.03
C PHE A 111 -1.95 -5.30 23.47
N LEU A 112 -2.86 -4.91 22.58
CA LEU A 112 -4.29 -5.14 22.74
C LEU A 112 -4.66 -6.53 22.21
N PRO A 113 -5.59 -7.25 22.85
CA PRO A 113 -6.08 -8.52 22.31
C PRO A 113 -6.85 -8.32 21.01
N GLU A 114 -6.68 -9.26 20.09
CA GLU A 114 -7.43 -9.34 18.82
C GLU A 114 -8.30 -10.62 18.85
N ASP A 115 -9.26 -10.65 19.78
CA ASP A 115 -10.09 -11.81 20.14
C ASP A 115 -11.61 -11.59 19.91
N PHE A 116 -11.97 -10.61 19.08
CA PHE A 116 -13.32 -10.18 18.69
C PHE A 116 -14.15 -9.52 19.80
N GLU A 117 -13.60 -9.38 21.01
CA GLU A 117 -14.28 -8.77 22.14
C GLU A 117 -13.77 -7.35 22.44
N PRO A 118 -14.64 -6.43 22.91
CA PRO A 118 -14.20 -5.10 23.31
C PRO A 118 -13.28 -5.10 24.53
N VAL A 119 -12.24 -4.28 24.51
CA VAL A 119 -11.35 -4.12 25.67
C VAL A 119 -11.98 -3.20 26.71
N GLY A 120 -12.20 -3.73 27.92
CA GLY A 120 -12.63 -2.93 29.06
C GLY A 120 -14.07 -2.44 28.98
N ARG A 121 -14.28 -1.15 29.25
CA ARG A 121 -15.63 -0.54 29.25
C ARG A 121 -16.02 -0.06 27.87
N THR A 122 -17.24 -0.36 27.47
CA THR A 122 -17.78 0.08 26.18
C THR A 122 -18.72 1.28 26.28
N VAL A 123 -18.73 2.08 25.22
CA VAL A 123 -19.70 3.16 24.99
C VAL A 123 -20.37 2.92 23.65
N GLU A 124 -21.70 2.87 23.65
CA GLU A 124 -22.48 2.75 22.41
C GLU A 124 -22.56 4.10 21.69
N GLU A 125 -22.26 4.10 20.39
CA GLU A 125 -22.36 5.25 19.51
C GLU A 125 -23.73 5.25 18.81
N PRO A 126 -24.58 6.27 19.04
CA PRO A 126 -25.93 6.29 18.49
C PRO A 126 -25.93 6.70 17.01
N THR A 127 -26.07 5.72 16.12
CA THR A 127 -26.13 5.94 14.67
C THR A 127 -27.51 6.40 14.17
N GLY A 128 -28.56 6.11 14.94
CA GLY A 128 -29.96 6.29 14.50
C GLY A 128 -30.46 5.22 13.53
N ARG A 129 -29.62 4.23 13.16
CA ARG A 129 -29.97 3.11 12.28
C ARG A 129 -30.11 1.83 13.11
N SER A 130 -31.31 1.24 13.13
CA SER A 130 -31.60 0.11 14.03
C SER A 130 -30.82 -1.17 13.71
N GLY A 131 -30.40 -1.37 12.47
CA GLY A 131 -29.62 -2.54 12.04
C GLY A 131 -28.12 -2.41 12.29
N THR A 132 -27.64 -1.27 12.79
CA THR A 132 -26.21 -0.98 13.01
C THR A 132 -25.96 -0.65 14.47
N THR A 133 -25.14 -1.46 15.13
CA THR A 133 -24.63 -1.19 16.49
C THR A 133 -23.14 -0.91 16.42
N ILE A 134 -22.69 0.15 17.09
CA ILE A 134 -21.27 0.50 17.21
C ILE A 134 -20.95 0.64 18.69
N LEU A 135 -20.00 -0.17 19.17
CA LEU A 135 -19.44 -0.06 20.52
C LEU A 135 -18.00 0.39 20.42
N TYR A 136 -17.65 1.50 21.05
CA TYR A 136 -16.26 1.88 21.27
C TYR A 136 -15.78 1.28 22.58
N ASP A 137 -14.60 0.67 22.54
CA ASP A 137 -13.93 0.13 23.73
C ASP A 137 -13.06 1.20 24.43
N GLU A 138 -12.27 0.80 25.43
CA GLU A 138 -11.47 1.74 26.22
C GLU A 138 -10.24 2.33 25.52
N TYR A 139 -9.91 1.84 24.32
CA TYR A 139 -8.83 2.33 23.44
C TYR A 139 -9.38 3.01 22.18
N GLY A 140 -10.69 3.30 22.17
CA GLY A 140 -11.38 3.90 21.04
C GLY A 140 -11.49 2.97 19.83
N VAL A 141 -11.31 1.65 19.98
CA VAL A 141 -11.53 0.67 18.91
C VAL A 141 -13.03 0.47 18.71
N ALA A 142 -13.48 0.57 17.45
CA ALA A 142 -14.88 0.37 17.10
C ALA A 142 -15.18 -1.11 16.84
N HIS A 143 -16.18 -1.64 17.55
CA HIS A 143 -16.81 -2.94 17.28
C HIS A 143 -18.16 -2.69 16.62
N ILE A 144 -18.24 -3.01 15.33
CA ILE A 144 -19.38 -2.70 14.45
C ILE A 144 -20.15 -3.99 14.18
N THR A 145 -21.41 -4.03 14.62
CA THR A 145 -22.34 -5.12 14.30
C THR A 145 -23.40 -4.62 13.32
N GLY A 146 -23.57 -5.34 12.20
CA GLY A 146 -24.62 -5.09 11.21
C GLY A 146 -25.57 -6.29 11.07
N GLU A 147 -26.89 -6.05 11.09
CA GLU A 147 -27.89 -7.09 10.77
C GLU A 147 -27.80 -7.54 9.31
N THR A 148 -27.42 -6.62 8.43
CA THR A 148 -27.11 -6.86 7.03
C THR A 148 -25.70 -6.38 6.69
N ARG A 149 -25.20 -6.80 5.53
CA ARG A 149 -23.92 -6.31 4.99
C ARG A 149 -23.96 -4.79 4.74
N GLU A 150 -25.09 -4.27 4.28
CA GLU A 150 -25.32 -2.83 4.12
C GLU A 150 -25.22 -2.09 5.46
N ASP A 151 -25.82 -2.63 6.53
CA ASP A 151 -25.77 -2.04 7.87
C ASP A 151 -24.34 -2.00 8.45
N LEU A 152 -23.55 -3.04 8.17
CA LEU A 152 -22.14 -3.13 8.55
C LEU A 152 -21.30 -2.11 7.78
N ALA A 153 -21.46 -2.03 6.46
CA ALA A 153 -20.76 -1.07 5.62
C ALA A 153 -21.12 0.38 5.99
N PHE A 154 -22.40 0.65 6.28
CA PHE A 154 -22.85 1.92 6.84
C PHE A 154 -22.17 2.24 8.17
N GLY A 155 -22.08 1.27 9.09
CA GLY A 155 -21.37 1.43 10.35
C GLY A 155 -19.89 1.76 10.14
N ALA A 156 -19.21 1.06 9.23
CA ALA A 156 -17.81 1.33 8.89
C ALA A 156 -17.63 2.76 8.34
N GLY A 157 -18.57 3.24 7.52
CA GLY A 157 -18.61 4.62 7.04
C GLY A 157 -18.77 5.65 8.16
N TRP A 158 -19.70 5.39 9.09
CA TRP A 158 -19.92 6.23 10.27
C TRP A 158 -18.67 6.37 11.13
N VAL A 159 -18.02 5.24 11.46
CA VAL A 159 -16.76 5.21 12.22
C VAL A 159 -15.66 5.94 11.44
N GLY A 160 -15.51 5.67 10.14
CA GLY A 160 -14.54 6.36 9.30
C GLY A 160 -14.73 7.88 9.29
N ALA A 161 -15.96 8.38 9.31
CA ALA A 161 -16.25 9.80 9.38
C ALA A 161 -15.92 10.43 10.74
N ARG A 162 -16.17 9.72 11.84
CA ARG A 162 -15.82 10.15 13.20
C ARG A 162 -14.32 10.19 13.39
N ASP A 163 -13.64 9.12 13.04
CA ASP A 163 -12.27 8.86 13.47
C ASP A 163 -11.25 9.24 12.40
N ARG A 164 -11.64 9.31 11.12
CA ARG A 164 -10.77 9.70 10.00
C ARG A 164 -11.38 10.82 9.14
N GLY A 165 -12.37 11.53 9.67
CA GLY A 165 -13.09 12.59 8.94
C GLY A 165 -12.19 13.70 8.38
N LEU A 166 -11.08 14.04 9.05
CA LEU A 166 -10.10 14.99 8.54
C LEU A 166 -9.42 14.47 7.26
N LEU A 167 -8.98 13.20 7.28
CA LEU A 167 -8.33 12.56 6.14
C LEU A 167 -9.32 12.32 4.99
N ILE A 168 -10.56 11.92 5.29
CA ILE A 168 -11.62 11.81 4.29
C ILE A 168 -11.87 13.17 3.63
N SER A 169 -11.96 14.25 4.41
CA SER A 169 -12.26 15.58 3.87
C SER A 169 -11.11 16.14 3.02
N LEU A 170 -9.86 15.97 3.47
CA LEU A 170 -8.68 16.46 2.76
C LEU A 170 -8.24 15.56 1.60
N GLY A 171 -8.48 14.25 1.70
CA GLY A 171 -7.96 13.24 0.79
C GLY A 171 -8.76 13.07 -0.50
N ARG A 172 -10.02 13.55 -0.57
CA ARG A 172 -10.86 13.40 -1.78
C ARG A 172 -10.23 13.95 -3.03
N GLY A 173 -9.66 15.15 -2.97
CA GLY A 173 -8.97 15.78 -4.10
C GLY A 173 -7.69 15.05 -4.50
N PRO A 174 -6.72 14.88 -3.58
CA PRO A 174 -5.52 14.07 -3.81
C PRO A 174 -5.79 12.66 -4.34
N ALA A 175 -6.90 12.05 -3.93
CA ALA A 175 -7.30 10.75 -4.45
C ALA A 175 -7.57 10.76 -5.96
N ARG A 176 -8.13 11.85 -6.51
CA ARG A 176 -8.30 11.99 -7.96
C ARG A 176 -6.98 12.25 -8.68
N VAL A 177 -6.03 12.93 -8.03
CA VAL A 177 -4.67 13.10 -8.55
C VAL A 177 -4.01 11.73 -8.71
N ALA A 178 -4.17 10.85 -7.73
CA ALA A 178 -3.65 9.48 -7.79
C ALA A 178 -4.35 8.63 -8.86
N VAL A 179 -5.69 8.66 -8.95
CA VAL A 179 -6.43 7.90 -9.97
C VAL A 179 -6.10 8.37 -11.39
N ALA A 180 -5.93 9.68 -11.60
CA ALA A 180 -5.56 10.24 -12.89
C ALA A 180 -4.07 10.08 -13.23
N ASP A 181 -3.26 9.55 -12.29
CA ASP A 181 -1.80 9.44 -12.36
C ASP A 181 -1.15 10.72 -12.91
N VAL A 182 -1.50 11.86 -12.28
CA VAL A 182 -1.06 13.18 -12.74
C VAL A 182 0.48 13.24 -12.77
N PRO A 183 1.10 13.47 -13.94
CA PRO A 183 2.55 13.40 -14.09
C PRO A 183 3.29 14.32 -13.12
N GLY A 184 4.23 13.75 -12.36
CA GLY A 184 5.12 14.50 -11.48
C GLY A 184 4.45 15.11 -10.25
N VAL A 185 3.22 14.68 -9.88
CA VAL A 185 2.51 15.17 -8.69
C VAL A 185 2.42 14.07 -7.63
N ASP A 186 2.92 14.36 -6.42
CA ASP A 186 2.82 13.47 -5.27
C ASP A 186 1.49 13.67 -4.53
N ALA A 187 0.50 12.82 -4.83
CA ALA A 187 -0.80 12.84 -4.18
C ALA A 187 -0.71 12.67 -2.64
N PHE A 188 0.26 11.88 -2.15
CA PHE A 188 0.48 11.74 -0.71
C PHE A 188 1.02 13.02 -0.10
N GLY A 189 1.98 13.65 -0.77
CA GLY A 189 2.48 14.98 -0.43
C GLY A 189 1.39 16.04 -0.38
N LEU A 190 0.41 16.00 -1.30
CA LEU A 190 -0.76 16.90 -1.25
C LEU A 190 -1.59 16.70 0.02
N LEU A 191 -1.87 15.45 0.41
CA LEU A 191 -2.59 15.14 1.64
C LEU A 191 -1.83 15.63 2.88
N VAL A 192 -0.54 15.29 2.99
CA VAL A 192 0.30 15.63 4.16
C VAL A 192 0.62 17.14 4.25
N THR A 193 0.49 17.88 3.15
CA THR A 193 0.62 19.36 3.16
C THR A 193 -0.72 20.08 3.24
N GLY A 194 -1.84 19.35 3.20
CA GLY A 194 -3.18 19.91 3.20
C GLY A 194 -3.51 20.74 1.95
N LYS A 195 -2.81 20.49 0.82
CA LYS A 195 -3.07 21.18 -0.44
C LYS A 195 -4.29 20.58 -1.13
N ALA A 196 -5.31 21.42 -1.31
CA ALA A 196 -6.54 21.01 -1.97
C ALA A 196 -6.37 20.92 -3.50
N PHE A 197 -6.86 19.82 -4.06
CA PHE A 197 -7.04 19.64 -5.50
C PHE A 197 -8.54 19.58 -5.82
N VAL A 198 -8.96 20.30 -6.85
CA VAL A 198 -10.35 20.29 -7.33
C VAL A 198 -10.39 19.53 -8.65
N PRO A 199 -11.02 18.36 -8.72
CA PRO A 199 -11.07 17.56 -9.94
C PRO A 199 -11.95 18.22 -11.01
N SER A 200 -11.57 18.02 -12.28
CA SER A 200 -12.42 18.38 -13.42
C SER A 200 -13.56 17.36 -13.61
N PRO A 201 -14.56 17.65 -14.47
CA PRO A 201 -15.53 16.65 -14.90
C PRO A 201 -14.89 15.42 -15.57
N ALA A 202 -13.75 15.58 -16.27
CA ALA A 202 -13.05 14.45 -16.89
C ALA A 202 -12.38 13.55 -15.85
N ALA A 203 -11.80 14.13 -14.80
CA ALA A 203 -11.25 13.36 -13.68
C ALA A 203 -12.33 12.60 -12.90
N GLU A 204 -13.51 13.18 -12.69
CA GLU A 204 -14.64 12.45 -12.10
C GLU A 204 -15.21 11.37 -13.03
N GLN A 205 -15.20 11.60 -14.35
CA GLN A 205 -15.59 10.57 -15.31
C GLN A 205 -14.61 9.39 -15.28
N LEU A 206 -13.29 9.65 -15.20
CA LEU A 206 -12.29 8.59 -15.07
C LEU A 206 -12.54 7.69 -13.86
N VAL A 207 -12.87 8.27 -12.69
CA VAL A 207 -13.25 7.48 -11.50
C VAL A 207 -14.53 6.68 -11.75
N THR A 208 -15.52 7.28 -12.41
CA THR A 208 -16.78 6.61 -12.76
C THR A 208 -16.55 5.42 -13.70
N ASP A 209 -15.61 5.54 -14.63
CA ASP A 209 -15.25 4.45 -15.54
C ASP A 209 -14.57 3.30 -14.78
N GLN A 210 -13.76 3.59 -13.75
CA GLN A 210 -13.21 2.57 -12.84
C GLN A 210 -14.30 1.86 -12.05
N VAL A 211 -15.34 2.59 -11.58
CA VAL A 211 -16.51 1.99 -10.95
C VAL A 211 -17.20 1.00 -11.90
N GLN A 212 -17.38 1.39 -13.17
CA GLN A 212 -17.98 0.51 -14.17
C GLN A 212 -17.11 -0.71 -14.48
N LEU A 213 -15.79 -0.53 -14.54
CA LEU A 213 -14.83 -1.62 -14.76
C LEU A 213 -14.95 -2.72 -13.70
N LEU A 214 -15.27 -2.38 -12.44
CA LEU A 214 -15.52 -3.39 -11.40
C LEU A 214 -16.69 -4.29 -11.77
N VAL A 215 -17.77 -3.74 -12.33
CA VAL A 215 -18.95 -4.52 -12.77
C VAL A 215 -18.62 -5.35 -14.00
N ASP A 216 -17.90 -4.77 -14.95
CA ASP A 216 -17.56 -5.44 -16.21
C ASP A 216 -16.59 -6.62 -15.97
N THR A 217 -15.69 -6.47 -15.00
CA THR A 217 -14.69 -7.48 -14.65
C THR A 217 -15.24 -8.55 -13.71
N TYR A 218 -15.95 -8.13 -12.66
CA TYR A 218 -16.34 -9.01 -11.54
C TYR A 218 -17.85 -9.29 -11.47
N GLY A 219 -18.67 -8.77 -12.38
CA GLY A 219 -20.09 -9.15 -12.49
C GLY A 219 -20.92 -8.84 -11.23
N GLU A 220 -21.39 -9.88 -10.53
CA GLU A 220 -22.23 -9.72 -9.33
C GLU A 220 -21.41 -9.21 -8.15
N GLU A 221 -20.19 -9.70 -7.97
CA GLU A 221 -19.25 -9.25 -6.95
C GLU A 221 -18.88 -7.77 -7.15
N GLY A 222 -18.70 -7.34 -8.40
CA GLY A 222 -18.47 -5.93 -8.73
C GLY A 222 -19.63 -5.02 -8.32
N ARG A 223 -20.88 -5.47 -8.49
CA ARG A 223 -22.06 -4.74 -8.01
C ARG A 223 -22.14 -4.71 -6.49
N GLN A 224 -21.81 -5.80 -5.82
CA GLN A 224 -21.78 -5.86 -4.36
C GLN A 224 -20.75 -4.87 -3.78
N ILE A 225 -19.57 -4.73 -4.41
CA ILE A 225 -18.57 -3.74 -4.00
C ILE A 225 -19.13 -2.31 -4.11
N ILE A 226 -19.89 -2.02 -5.16
CA ILE A 226 -20.52 -0.70 -5.36
C ILE A 226 -21.61 -0.45 -4.31
N ASP A 227 -22.43 -1.45 -4.02
CA ASP A 227 -23.48 -1.36 -2.99
C ASP A 227 -22.88 -1.14 -1.60
N ASP A 228 -21.81 -1.86 -1.26
CA ASP A 228 -21.06 -1.67 -0.01
C ASP A 228 -20.42 -0.27 0.05
N ALA A 229 -19.86 0.21 -1.06
CA ALA A 229 -19.29 1.56 -1.16
C ALA A 229 -20.35 2.65 -0.99
N GLN A 230 -21.55 2.44 -1.53
CA GLN A 230 -22.69 3.35 -1.33
C GLN A 230 -23.10 3.37 0.14
N ALA A 231 -23.26 2.20 0.77
CA ALA A 231 -23.61 2.12 2.19
C ALA A 231 -22.56 2.79 3.09
N TYR A 232 -21.27 2.60 2.78
CA TYR A 232 -20.17 3.30 3.45
C TYR A 232 -20.28 4.83 3.30
N ALA A 233 -20.50 5.32 2.07
CA ALA A 233 -20.70 6.75 1.82
C ALA A 233 -21.91 7.30 2.59
N ASP A 234 -23.01 6.56 2.65
CA ASP A 234 -24.21 6.92 3.41
C ASP A 234 -23.91 7.01 4.91
N GLY A 235 -23.10 6.09 5.45
CA GLY A 235 -22.62 6.13 6.83
C GLY A 235 -21.82 7.39 7.15
N VAL A 236 -20.92 7.77 6.23
CA VAL A 236 -20.14 9.02 6.37
C VAL A 236 -21.05 10.24 6.39
N ASN A 237 -21.96 10.32 5.42
CA ASN A 237 -22.89 11.44 5.28
C ASN A 237 -23.82 11.56 6.49
N ALA A 238 -24.32 10.43 7.00
CA ALA A 238 -25.20 10.39 8.16
C ALA A 238 -24.49 10.87 9.43
N TYR A 239 -23.22 10.50 9.64
CA TYR A 239 -22.43 11.01 10.76
C TYR A 239 -22.27 12.53 10.68
N TRP A 240 -21.95 13.07 9.49
CA TRP A 240 -21.82 14.50 9.29
C TRP A 240 -23.13 15.26 9.53
N GLU A 241 -24.25 14.73 9.02
CA GLU A 241 -25.57 15.31 9.27
C GLU A 241 -25.91 15.33 10.77
N ALA A 242 -25.74 14.19 11.45
CA ALA A 242 -26.02 14.05 12.88
C ALA A 242 -25.20 15.01 13.76
N ASN A 243 -23.99 15.37 13.30
CA ASN A 243 -23.06 16.25 14.02
C ASN A 243 -23.04 17.69 13.47
N GLY A 244 -23.89 18.03 12.51
CA GLY A 244 -23.96 19.37 11.92
C GLY A 244 -22.69 19.81 11.19
N ILE A 245 -21.95 18.86 10.61
CA ILE A 245 -20.73 19.09 9.84
C ILE A 245 -21.11 19.39 8.39
N ALA A 246 -20.84 20.61 7.94
CA ALA A 246 -21.15 21.05 6.58
C ALA A 246 -20.04 20.65 5.61
N ASN A 247 -20.22 19.52 4.93
CA ASN A 247 -19.35 19.02 3.86
C ASN A 247 -20.18 18.67 2.62
N GLU A 248 -19.55 18.68 1.44
CA GLU A 248 -20.15 18.07 0.25
C GLU A 248 -20.33 16.57 0.48
N PRO A 249 -21.50 15.98 0.12
CA PRO A 249 -21.73 14.56 0.33
C PRO A 249 -20.63 13.68 -0.27
N VAL A 250 -20.28 12.63 0.46
CA VAL A 250 -19.44 11.53 -0.03
C VAL A 250 -20.28 10.68 -0.98
N THR A 251 -19.66 10.25 -2.07
CA THR A 251 -20.24 9.43 -3.12
C THR A 251 -19.45 8.11 -3.28
N VAL A 252 -19.97 7.16 -4.06
CA VAL A 252 -19.21 5.95 -4.45
C VAL A 252 -17.86 6.32 -5.08
N ASN A 253 -17.81 7.34 -5.94
CA ASN A 253 -16.55 7.80 -6.55
C ASN A 253 -15.52 8.22 -5.48
N ASP A 254 -15.95 8.83 -4.38
CA ASP A 254 -15.05 9.20 -3.29
C ASP A 254 -14.47 7.98 -2.57
N VAL A 255 -15.30 6.97 -2.35
CA VAL A 255 -14.91 5.71 -1.71
C VAL A 255 -13.91 4.97 -2.60
N ILE A 256 -14.21 4.83 -3.90
CA ILE A 256 -13.34 4.16 -4.86
C ILE A 256 -12.04 4.92 -5.10
N ALA A 257 -12.09 6.24 -5.30
CA ALA A 257 -10.88 7.04 -5.49
C ALA A 257 -9.97 7.00 -4.26
N THR A 258 -10.53 7.10 -3.05
CA THR A 258 -9.73 7.04 -1.80
C THR A 258 -9.09 5.66 -1.64
N THR A 259 -9.81 4.59 -1.99
CA THR A 259 -9.26 3.22 -1.97
C THR A 259 -8.12 3.05 -2.96
N ALA A 260 -8.28 3.53 -4.20
CA ALA A 260 -7.23 3.51 -5.22
C ALA A 260 -6.00 4.33 -4.80
N PHE A 261 -6.22 5.48 -4.14
CA PHE A 261 -5.15 6.29 -3.58
C PHE A 261 -4.35 5.56 -2.51
N ILE A 262 -5.00 4.87 -1.57
CA ILE A 262 -4.29 4.02 -0.59
C ILE A 262 -3.49 2.92 -1.30
N GLY A 263 -4.08 2.28 -2.32
CA GLY A 263 -3.38 1.32 -3.18
C GLY A 263 -2.14 1.90 -3.86
N SER A 264 -2.21 3.13 -4.35
CA SER A 264 -1.08 3.82 -5.00
C SER A 264 0.10 4.10 -4.06
N ILE A 265 -0.14 4.16 -2.74
CA ILE A 265 0.90 4.43 -1.74
C ILE A 265 1.62 3.13 -1.32
N PHE A 266 0.88 2.04 -1.15
CA PHE A 266 1.41 0.81 -0.52
C PHE A 266 1.57 -0.38 -1.45
N GLY A 267 0.89 -0.38 -2.59
CA GLY A 267 0.84 -1.49 -3.55
C GLY A 267 1.43 -1.17 -4.92
N ALA A 268 2.01 0.01 -5.11
CA ALA A 268 2.64 0.41 -6.37
C ALA A 268 4.14 0.11 -6.38
N GLY A 269 4.62 -0.47 -7.47
CA GLY A 269 6.04 -0.62 -7.82
C GLY A 269 6.21 -0.59 -9.34
N GLY A 270 7.46 -0.56 -9.81
CA GLY A 270 7.77 -0.36 -11.24
C GLY A 270 7.95 1.12 -11.62
N GLY A 271 7.81 1.42 -12.91
CA GLY A 271 7.82 2.79 -13.44
C GLY A 271 9.21 3.42 -13.58
N SER A 272 10.28 2.62 -13.47
CA SER A 272 11.66 3.12 -13.55
C SER A 272 12.29 2.88 -14.93
N GLU A 273 11.53 2.38 -15.90
CA GLU A 273 12.04 1.84 -17.17
C GLU A 273 12.79 2.92 -17.95
N ALA A 274 12.29 4.16 -17.99
CA ALA A 274 12.97 5.27 -18.65
C ALA A 274 14.36 5.53 -18.05
N THR A 275 14.45 5.63 -16.72
CA THR A 275 15.73 5.85 -16.03
C THR A 275 16.67 4.64 -16.09
N ASN A 276 16.12 3.41 -16.10
CA ASN A 276 16.88 2.18 -16.26
C ASN A 276 17.45 2.04 -17.67
N ALA A 277 16.69 2.46 -18.70
CA ALA A 277 17.15 2.50 -20.08
C ALA A 277 18.25 3.56 -20.29
N GLU A 278 18.10 4.75 -19.71
CA GLU A 278 19.17 5.77 -19.73
C GLU A 278 20.41 5.29 -18.96
N PHE A 279 20.23 4.58 -17.84
CA PHE A 279 21.32 4.00 -17.07
C PHE A 279 22.11 2.96 -17.87
N LEU A 280 21.42 2.11 -18.64
CA LEU A 280 22.08 1.19 -19.57
C LEU A 280 22.94 1.94 -20.59
N SER A 281 22.39 2.96 -21.26
CA SER A 281 23.14 3.79 -22.21
C SER A 281 24.38 4.43 -21.59
N ARG A 282 24.25 4.94 -20.36
CA ARG A 282 25.40 5.49 -19.60
C ARG A 282 26.51 4.45 -19.41
N LEU A 283 26.16 3.21 -19.11
CA LEU A 283 27.13 2.14 -18.91
C LEU A 283 27.76 1.72 -20.24
N GLU A 284 26.97 1.54 -21.29
CA GLU A 284 27.44 1.17 -22.63
C GLU A 284 28.38 2.26 -23.22
N ASN A 285 28.02 3.55 -23.07
CA ASN A 285 28.86 4.67 -23.50
C ASN A 285 30.23 4.72 -22.78
N ARG A 286 30.28 4.31 -21.50
CA ARG A 286 31.50 4.41 -20.67
C ARG A 286 32.37 3.17 -20.73
N LEU A 287 31.75 1.99 -20.82
CA LEU A 287 32.43 0.70 -20.68
C LEU A 287 32.53 -0.06 -22.01
N GLY A 288 31.81 0.39 -23.04
CA GLY A 288 31.54 -0.35 -24.27
C GLY A 288 30.30 -1.24 -24.12
N GLU A 289 29.61 -1.52 -25.23
CA GLU A 289 28.34 -2.25 -25.29
C GLU A 289 28.32 -3.53 -24.43
N GLU A 290 29.24 -4.48 -24.67
CA GLU A 290 29.26 -5.77 -23.98
C GLU A 290 29.49 -5.64 -22.47
N ARG A 291 30.46 -4.82 -22.05
CA ARG A 291 30.79 -4.63 -20.63
C ARG A 291 29.77 -3.76 -19.90
N GLY A 292 29.17 -2.81 -20.62
CA GLY A 292 28.09 -1.97 -20.12
C GLY A 292 26.85 -2.81 -19.81
N ARG A 293 26.46 -3.69 -20.75
CA ARG A 293 25.36 -4.64 -20.56
C ARG A 293 25.60 -5.57 -19.37
N GLN A 294 26.77 -6.19 -19.28
CA GLN A 294 27.12 -7.06 -18.13
C GLN A 294 27.02 -6.30 -16.80
N ALA A 295 27.57 -5.08 -16.74
CA ALA A 295 27.48 -4.26 -15.53
C ALA A 295 26.03 -3.85 -15.19
N TRP A 296 25.18 -3.65 -16.20
CA TRP A 296 23.77 -3.36 -15.99
C TRP A 296 23.02 -4.57 -15.43
N GLU A 297 23.21 -5.76 -16.03
CA GLU A 297 22.61 -7.02 -15.58
C GLU A 297 22.99 -7.34 -14.13
N ASP A 298 24.27 -7.15 -13.76
CA ASP A 298 24.76 -7.31 -12.39
C ASP A 298 24.10 -6.35 -11.38
N LEU A 299 23.73 -5.14 -11.82
CA LEU A 299 23.17 -4.09 -10.95
C LEU A 299 21.64 -4.14 -10.84
N MET A 300 20.95 -4.65 -11.86
CA MET A 300 19.49 -4.81 -11.83
C MET A 300 19.03 -5.95 -10.93
N ARG A 301 19.92 -6.93 -10.64
CA ARG A 301 19.69 -8.06 -9.70
C ARG A 301 18.41 -8.86 -9.98
N VAL A 302 18.04 -8.98 -11.25
CA VAL A 302 16.92 -9.83 -11.68
C VAL A 302 17.28 -11.29 -11.36
N ASP A 303 16.43 -11.96 -10.57
CA ASP A 303 16.61 -13.36 -10.14
C ASP A 303 18.01 -13.69 -9.58
N ASP A 304 18.55 -12.83 -8.72
CA ASP A 304 19.84 -13.04 -8.06
C ASP A 304 19.88 -14.40 -7.33
N PRO A 305 20.71 -15.36 -7.77
CA PRO A 305 20.76 -16.69 -7.16
C PRO A 305 21.39 -16.69 -5.75
N GLU A 306 22.03 -15.61 -5.34
CA GLU A 306 22.59 -15.43 -3.99
C GLU A 306 21.55 -14.81 -3.01
N ALA A 307 20.37 -14.41 -3.50
CA ALA A 307 19.31 -13.88 -2.65
C ALA A 307 18.81 -14.95 -1.65
N PRO A 308 18.64 -14.61 -0.36
CA PRO A 308 18.09 -15.55 0.62
C PRO A 308 16.63 -15.87 0.27
N THR A 309 16.29 -17.15 0.24
CA THR A 309 14.92 -17.61 -0.01
C THR A 309 14.25 -18.07 1.29
N THR A 310 12.94 -17.84 1.40
CA THR A 310 12.12 -18.31 2.52
C THR A 310 11.53 -19.70 2.28
N ILE A 311 11.60 -20.19 1.04
CA ILE A 311 11.17 -21.53 0.62
C ILE A 311 12.28 -22.21 -0.18
N GLU A 312 12.31 -23.55 -0.14
CA GLU A 312 13.26 -24.36 -0.93
C GLU A 312 12.81 -24.52 -2.38
N GLU A 313 11.50 -24.44 -2.62
CA GLU A 313 10.91 -24.59 -3.93
C GLU A 313 11.09 -23.31 -4.75
N ARG A 314 11.70 -23.45 -5.94
CA ARG A 314 11.76 -22.37 -6.91
C ARG A 314 10.48 -22.39 -7.73
N PHE A 315 9.82 -21.24 -7.83
CA PHE A 315 8.77 -21.01 -8.81
C PHE A 315 9.32 -20.14 -9.93
N ASP A 316 8.83 -20.37 -11.15
CA ASP A 316 9.13 -19.52 -12.30
C ASP A 316 8.28 -18.25 -12.16
N TYR A 317 8.89 -17.17 -11.65
CA TYR A 317 8.26 -15.85 -11.67
C TYR A 317 8.41 -15.30 -13.09
N GLY A 318 7.57 -15.80 -13.99
CA GLY A 318 7.67 -15.46 -15.39
C GLY A 318 7.55 -13.96 -15.63
N VAL A 319 8.27 -13.45 -16.64
CA VAL A 319 7.89 -12.21 -17.31
C VAL A 319 6.50 -12.39 -17.90
N PHE A 320 5.47 -11.79 -17.29
CA PHE A 320 4.08 -11.88 -17.74
C PHE A 320 3.83 -11.05 -19.02
N THR A 321 4.77 -11.03 -19.97
CA THR A 321 4.66 -10.23 -21.21
C THR A 321 3.76 -10.88 -22.26
N GLY A 322 3.19 -12.06 -21.99
CA GLY A 322 2.24 -12.73 -22.89
C GLY A 322 2.79 -13.10 -24.29
N GLY A 323 4.09 -12.88 -24.54
CA GLY A 323 4.75 -13.00 -25.85
C GLY A 323 6.26 -12.72 -25.80
N ASP A 324 6.89 -12.72 -26.97
CA ASP A 324 8.33 -12.45 -27.12
C ASP A 324 8.66 -11.03 -26.60
N VAL A 325 9.58 -10.94 -25.64
CA VAL A 325 10.11 -9.67 -25.17
C VAL A 325 10.99 -9.08 -26.28
N THR A 326 10.42 -8.20 -27.11
CA THR A 326 11.22 -7.27 -27.90
C THR A 326 11.83 -6.29 -26.89
N GLY A 327 13.13 -6.42 -26.63
CA GLY A 327 13.81 -5.69 -25.55
C GLY A 327 13.51 -4.20 -25.49
N SER A 328 13.70 -3.60 -24.31
CA SER A 328 13.44 -2.18 -24.05
C SER A 328 14.16 -1.26 -25.04
N VAL A 329 13.51 -0.14 -25.36
CA VAL A 329 14.12 0.95 -26.14
C VAL A 329 15.30 1.52 -25.34
N VAL A 330 16.44 1.71 -26.01
CA VAL A 330 17.62 2.33 -25.40
C VAL A 330 17.48 3.84 -25.50
N ILE A 331 17.38 4.52 -24.36
CA ILE A 331 17.26 5.98 -24.29
C ILE A 331 18.64 6.62 -24.24
N ASP A 332 18.91 7.61 -25.09
CA ASP A 332 20.17 8.32 -25.16
C ASP A 332 20.54 8.95 -23.80
N GLU A 333 21.80 8.80 -23.39
CA GLU A 333 22.32 9.34 -22.11
C GLU A 333 22.08 10.85 -22.00
N GLY A 334 21.38 11.27 -20.93
CA GLY A 334 21.14 12.68 -20.61
C GLY A 334 20.04 13.32 -21.45
N SER A 335 19.18 12.52 -22.09
CA SER A 335 18.13 13.01 -22.98
C SER A 335 16.74 13.07 -22.34
N ILE A 336 16.53 12.52 -21.15
CA ILE A 336 15.20 12.56 -20.51
C ILE A 336 14.86 14.01 -20.11
N GLU A 337 13.70 14.48 -20.56
CA GLU A 337 13.09 15.75 -20.16
C GLU A 337 11.69 15.46 -19.62
N SER A 338 11.52 15.56 -18.29
CA SER A 338 10.22 15.38 -17.63
C SER A 338 9.24 16.49 -18.02
N ILE A 339 7.96 16.14 -18.15
CA ILE A 339 6.90 17.16 -18.23
C ILE A 339 6.76 17.86 -16.86
N ASP A 340 6.49 19.16 -16.89
CA ASP A 340 6.18 19.94 -15.69
C ASP A 340 4.77 20.53 -15.82
N VAL A 341 3.80 19.87 -15.17
CA VAL A 341 2.38 20.26 -15.19
C VAL A 341 2.04 21.32 -14.13
N LEU A 342 2.94 21.57 -13.16
CA LEU A 342 2.70 22.48 -12.03
C LEU A 342 3.53 23.76 -12.09
N GLY A 343 4.60 23.78 -12.87
CA GLY A 343 5.59 24.85 -12.88
C GLY A 343 6.47 24.86 -11.62
N ALA A 344 7.50 25.72 -11.64
CA ALA A 344 8.47 25.90 -10.54
C ALA A 344 7.89 26.40 -9.18
N ALA A 345 6.57 26.59 -9.05
CA ALA A 345 5.92 27.21 -7.90
C ALA A 345 5.45 26.23 -6.80
N ASN A 346 5.68 24.91 -6.97
CA ASN A 346 5.07 23.87 -6.13
C ASN A 346 6.08 22.92 -5.46
N GLU A 347 7.14 23.48 -4.85
CA GLU A 347 8.11 22.71 -4.06
C GLU A 347 7.42 21.85 -2.97
N GLY A 348 7.85 20.59 -2.85
CA GLY A 348 7.43 19.66 -1.79
C GLY A 348 6.21 18.78 -2.10
N VAL A 349 5.59 18.91 -3.28
CA VAL A 349 4.48 18.04 -3.73
C VAL A 349 4.65 17.55 -5.18
N SER A 350 5.88 17.66 -5.70
CA SER A 350 6.24 17.24 -7.06
C SER A 350 7.52 16.40 -7.05
N TYR A 351 7.65 15.56 -8.08
CA TYR A 351 8.84 14.78 -8.40
C TYR A 351 9.09 14.84 -9.91
N GLU A 352 10.27 14.41 -10.37
CA GLU A 352 10.55 14.31 -11.81
C GLU A 352 9.61 13.28 -12.43
N ALA A 353 8.69 13.71 -13.31
CA ALA A 353 7.65 12.85 -13.86
C ALA A 353 8.21 11.60 -14.57
N ALA A 354 9.35 11.72 -15.26
CA ALA A 354 10.04 10.59 -15.90
C ALA A 354 11.13 9.95 -15.02
N GLY A 355 11.22 10.34 -13.75
CA GLY A 355 12.08 9.73 -12.75
C GLY A 355 11.41 8.52 -12.09
N PRO A 356 12.17 7.72 -11.31
CA PRO A 356 11.58 6.60 -10.57
C PRO A 356 10.56 7.15 -9.55
N PRO A 357 9.41 6.49 -9.38
CA PRO A 357 8.46 6.88 -8.35
C PRO A 357 9.11 6.77 -6.95
N PRO A 358 8.64 7.56 -5.97
CA PRO A 358 9.17 7.49 -4.61
C PRO A 358 9.07 6.08 -4.02
N ALA A 359 10.22 5.43 -3.80
CA ALA A 359 10.27 4.11 -3.18
C ALA A 359 10.16 4.19 -1.65
N ARG A 360 9.53 3.19 -1.03
CA ARG A 360 9.52 2.99 0.43
C ARG A 360 10.00 1.58 0.77
N GLN A 361 10.88 1.47 1.76
CA GLN A 361 11.34 0.19 2.29
C GLN A 361 10.58 -0.11 3.58
N ALA A 362 9.62 -1.02 3.46
CA ALA A 362 8.82 -1.66 4.49
C ALA A 362 8.34 -3.00 3.89
N SER A 363 7.79 -3.98 4.60
CA SER A 363 7.41 -4.09 6.01
C SER A 363 8.02 -5.38 6.60
N ASN A 364 7.89 -5.59 7.91
CA ASN A 364 8.28 -6.87 8.51
C ASN A 364 7.16 -7.91 8.38
N PHE A 365 7.54 -9.14 8.04
CA PHE A 365 6.65 -10.28 8.03
C PHE A 365 7.42 -11.56 8.36
N LEU A 366 6.92 -12.34 9.31
CA LEU A 366 7.48 -13.62 9.71
C LEU A 366 6.34 -14.61 9.94
N ILE A 367 6.45 -15.80 9.35
CA ILE A 367 5.58 -16.95 9.66
C ILE A 367 6.47 -18.12 10.06
N VAL A 368 6.04 -18.86 11.09
CA VAL A 368 6.66 -20.10 11.55
C VAL A 368 5.63 -21.22 11.48
N ASP A 369 5.98 -22.31 10.79
CA ASP A 369 5.16 -23.52 10.73
C ASP A 369 5.09 -24.21 12.10
N ARG A 370 3.99 -24.93 12.34
CA ARG A 370 3.70 -25.68 13.56
C ARG A 370 4.84 -26.61 13.98
N GLN A 371 5.47 -27.28 13.02
CA GLN A 371 6.57 -28.22 13.29
C GLN A 371 7.83 -27.54 13.81
N ALA A 372 7.96 -26.23 13.58
CA ALA A 372 9.08 -25.41 14.04
C ALA A 372 8.77 -24.66 15.35
N SER A 373 7.54 -24.75 15.88
CA SER A 373 7.17 -24.18 17.19
C SER A 373 7.21 -25.24 18.30
N VAL A 374 7.45 -24.79 19.54
CA VAL A 374 7.55 -25.68 20.71
C VAL A 374 6.21 -26.24 21.16
N ASP A 375 5.12 -25.67 20.66
CA ASP A 375 3.75 -25.91 21.07
C ASP A 375 2.84 -26.36 19.91
N ASP A 376 3.42 -26.65 18.74
CA ASP A 376 2.73 -27.13 17.55
C ASP A 376 1.66 -26.15 17.02
N ALA A 377 1.87 -24.84 17.24
CA ALA A 377 1.06 -23.74 16.72
C ALA A 377 1.76 -23.00 15.57
N THR A 378 0.98 -22.44 14.64
CA THR A 378 1.50 -21.51 13.63
C THR A 378 1.73 -20.17 14.30
N LEU A 379 2.91 -19.57 14.12
CA LEU A 379 3.22 -18.25 14.65
C LEU A 379 3.33 -17.24 13.52
N ALA A 380 2.82 -16.04 13.72
CA ALA A 380 2.97 -14.94 12.78
C ALA A 380 3.34 -13.65 13.51
N VAL A 381 4.29 -12.89 12.94
CA VAL A 381 4.56 -11.50 13.31
C VAL A 381 4.42 -10.67 12.05
N MET A 382 3.45 -9.78 12.05
CA MET A 382 3.06 -8.98 10.90
C MET A 382 3.18 -7.50 11.29
N GLY A 383 4.20 -6.81 10.78
CA GLY A 383 4.59 -5.48 11.23
C GLY A 383 4.65 -4.47 10.09
N PRO A 384 3.51 -4.02 9.53
CA PRO A 384 3.47 -2.93 8.57
C PRO A 384 4.00 -1.63 9.18
N GLN A 385 4.93 -0.96 8.49
CA GLN A 385 5.60 0.24 8.97
C GLN A 385 4.98 1.48 8.33
N LEU A 386 3.95 2.03 8.97
CA LEU A 386 3.14 3.13 8.41
C LEU A 386 3.54 4.52 8.94
N GLY A 387 4.33 4.58 10.01
CA GLY A 387 4.71 5.81 10.70
C GLY A 387 4.13 5.87 12.11
N TYR A 388 4.31 7.01 12.77
CA TYR A 388 3.78 7.29 14.12
C TYR A 388 3.13 8.68 14.17
N PHE A 389 2.62 9.18 13.05
CA PHE A 389 2.10 10.53 12.93
C PHE A 389 0.62 10.58 13.34
N TYR A 390 0.13 11.78 13.66
CA TYR A 390 -1.27 12.00 14.02
C TYR A 390 -1.97 12.93 13.02
N PRO A 391 -3.20 12.60 12.58
CA PRO A 391 -3.88 11.33 12.79
C PRO A 391 -3.23 10.21 11.96
N GLU A 392 -3.27 8.98 12.46
CA GLU A 392 -2.81 7.83 11.68
C GLU A 392 -3.76 7.55 10.51
N ILE A 393 -3.25 7.04 9.38
CA ILE A 393 -4.09 6.80 8.19
C ILE A 393 -5.04 5.65 8.46
N VAL A 394 -4.50 4.57 9.02
CA VAL A 394 -5.26 3.36 9.33
C VAL A 394 -5.96 3.46 10.68
N GLN A 395 -6.95 2.60 10.93
CA GLN A 395 -7.65 2.49 12.22
C GLN A 395 -7.96 1.03 12.56
N GLN A 396 -7.89 0.66 13.84
CA GLN A 396 -8.33 -0.63 14.35
C GLN A 396 -9.86 -0.71 14.39
N ILE A 397 -10.41 -1.82 13.90
CA ILE A 397 -11.85 -2.08 13.79
C ILE A 397 -12.13 -3.56 14.00
N HIS A 398 -13.27 -3.86 14.62
CA HIS A 398 -13.93 -5.15 14.57
C HIS A 398 -15.24 -5.04 13.76
N LEU A 399 -15.45 -5.96 12.82
CA LEU A 399 -16.60 -6.04 11.92
C LEU A 399 -17.33 -7.38 12.13
N SER A 400 -18.62 -7.33 12.47
CA SER A 400 -19.48 -8.50 12.64
C SER A 400 -20.82 -8.35 11.92
N GLY A 401 -21.06 -9.18 10.90
CA GLY A 401 -22.30 -9.16 10.12
C GLY A 401 -22.39 -10.32 9.11
N PRO A 402 -23.45 -10.40 8.29
CA PRO A 402 -23.60 -11.51 7.34
C PRO A 402 -22.40 -11.67 6.40
N GLY A 403 -21.67 -12.78 6.56
CA GLY A 403 -20.50 -13.11 5.75
C GLY A 403 -19.20 -12.39 6.13
N ILE A 404 -19.19 -11.59 7.20
CA ILE A 404 -17.99 -10.91 7.71
C ILE A 404 -17.94 -11.06 9.24
N GLU A 405 -16.88 -11.71 9.71
CA GLU A 405 -16.46 -11.69 11.12
C GLU A 405 -14.94 -11.48 11.09
N ALA A 406 -14.50 -10.26 11.33
CA ALA A 406 -13.10 -9.89 11.20
C ALA A 406 -12.70 -8.76 12.14
N GLN A 407 -11.53 -8.86 12.76
CA GLN A 407 -10.91 -7.80 13.55
C GLN A 407 -9.54 -7.50 12.95
N GLY A 408 -9.12 -6.24 13.03
CA GLY A 408 -7.86 -5.81 12.46
C GLY A 408 -7.87 -4.33 12.13
N VAL A 409 -7.35 -3.98 10.96
CA VAL A 409 -7.04 -2.62 10.56
C VAL A 409 -7.72 -2.26 9.23
N GLY A 410 -8.52 -1.20 9.25
CA GLY A 410 -9.17 -0.59 8.09
C GLY A 410 -8.53 0.73 7.69
N VAL A 411 -8.85 1.18 6.47
CA VAL A 411 -8.44 2.50 5.94
C VAL A 411 -9.66 3.33 5.52
N PRO A 412 -9.56 4.67 5.53
CA PRO A 412 -10.59 5.54 5.00
C PRO A 412 -10.99 5.13 3.57
N GLY A 413 -12.29 5.00 3.33
CA GLY A 413 -12.83 4.62 2.01
C GLY A 413 -12.88 3.11 1.76
N ALA A 414 -12.28 2.27 2.61
CA ALA A 414 -12.40 0.81 2.49
C ALA A 414 -12.59 0.11 3.84
N ALA A 415 -12.98 0.82 4.90
CA ALA A 415 -12.97 0.25 6.26
C ALA A 415 -14.00 -0.87 6.50
N MET A 416 -14.90 -1.13 5.55
CA MET A 416 -15.76 -2.33 5.51
C MET A 416 -15.04 -3.59 5.00
N TYR A 417 -13.79 -3.44 4.53
CA TYR A 417 -12.87 -4.48 4.10
C TYR A 417 -11.53 -4.29 4.82
N LEU A 418 -11.23 -5.13 5.80
CA LEU A 418 -9.98 -4.99 6.58
C LEU A 418 -8.77 -5.39 5.72
N LEU A 419 -7.80 -4.49 5.62
CA LEU A 419 -6.58 -4.71 4.83
C LEU A 419 -5.57 -5.60 5.55
N ILE A 420 -5.56 -5.53 6.88
CA ILE A 420 -4.75 -6.36 7.77
C ILE A 420 -5.70 -6.84 8.86
N GLY A 421 -5.59 -8.09 9.29
CA GLY A 421 -6.41 -8.58 10.37
C GLY A 421 -6.56 -10.09 10.36
N ARG A 422 -7.64 -10.53 10.99
CA ARG A 422 -7.97 -11.94 11.13
C ARG A 422 -9.46 -12.20 11.16
N THR A 423 -9.82 -13.42 10.80
CA THR A 423 -11.09 -14.06 11.11
C THR A 423 -10.88 -15.05 12.27
N PRO A 424 -11.93 -15.76 12.73
CA PRO A 424 -11.76 -16.88 13.66
C PRO A 424 -10.84 -17.99 13.12
N ASP A 425 -10.66 -18.09 11.80
CA ASP A 425 -10.02 -19.24 11.15
C ASP A 425 -8.65 -18.92 10.50
N TYR A 426 -8.36 -17.67 10.16
CA TYR A 426 -7.11 -17.27 9.49
C TYR A 426 -6.76 -15.79 9.69
N ALA A 427 -5.50 -15.42 9.44
CA ALA A 427 -5.00 -14.05 9.53
C ALA A 427 -4.24 -13.65 8.25
N TRP A 428 -4.20 -12.35 7.97
CA TRP A 428 -3.50 -11.77 6.82
C TRP A 428 -2.91 -10.39 7.17
N SER A 429 -1.90 -10.00 6.40
CA SER A 429 -1.31 -8.68 6.47
C SER A 429 -0.70 -8.33 5.12
N LEU A 430 -0.15 -7.11 5.02
CA LEU A 430 0.42 -6.55 3.81
C LEU A 430 1.84 -6.05 4.10
N THR A 431 2.76 -6.42 3.24
CA THR A 431 4.07 -5.77 3.13
C THR A 431 4.08 -4.89 1.90
N SER A 432 4.77 -3.74 1.93
CA SER A 432 4.94 -2.94 0.72
C SER A 432 5.55 -3.80 -0.38
N ALA A 433 4.81 -3.96 -1.48
CA ALA A 433 5.26 -4.71 -2.63
C ALA A 433 5.97 -3.76 -3.59
N ASN A 434 7.15 -4.16 -4.08
CA ASN A 434 7.80 -3.52 -5.23
C ASN A 434 7.55 -4.34 -6.50
N HIS A 435 6.36 -4.93 -6.62
CA HIS A 435 5.98 -5.62 -7.85
C HIS A 435 5.96 -4.61 -8.99
N ASP A 436 6.45 -5.03 -10.14
CA ASP A 436 6.38 -4.21 -11.35
C ASP A 436 4.94 -4.21 -11.86
N VAL A 437 4.19 -3.17 -11.50
CA VAL A 437 2.77 -2.97 -11.86
C VAL A 437 2.54 -1.65 -12.59
N ARG A 438 3.62 -0.93 -12.92
CA ARG A 438 3.64 0.31 -13.68
C ARG A 438 4.62 0.14 -14.82
N ASP A 439 4.12 0.15 -16.05
CA ASP A 439 4.95 0.08 -17.25
C ASP A 439 5.08 1.46 -17.92
N VAL A 440 6.31 1.88 -18.22
CA VAL A 440 6.57 3.05 -19.07
C VAL A 440 6.77 2.63 -20.52
N PHE A 441 5.95 3.21 -21.41
CA PHE A 441 6.03 3.00 -22.86
C PHE A 441 6.81 4.13 -23.53
N ALA A 442 7.65 3.78 -24.50
CA ALA A 442 8.31 4.73 -25.39
C ALA A 442 7.48 4.92 -26.67
N GLU A 443 6.83 6.06 -26.78
CA GLU A 443 6.02 6.44 -27.95
C GLU A 443 6.90 7.13 -28.98
N ILE A 444 6.79 6.75 -30.26
CA ILE A 444 7.56 7.39 -31.34
C ILE A 444 6.81 8.62 -31.82
N LEU A 445 7.41 9.81 -31.69
CA LEU A 445 6.77 11.04 -32.14
C LEU A 445 6.70 11.10 -33.68
N CYS A 446 5.62 11.68 -34.19
CA CYS A 446 5.40 11.84 -35.62
C CYS A 446 4.72 13.18 -35.93
N ASN A 447 4.75 13.60 -37.19
CA ASN A 447 3.98 14.74 -37.68
C ASN A 447 3.07 14.28 -38.83
N PRO A 448 1.77 14.63 -38.83
CA PRO A 448 0.81 14.17 -39.85
C PRO A 448 1.10 14.71 -41.25
N ASP A 449 1.90 15.77 -41.37
CA ASP A 449 2.34 16.34 -42.64
C ASP A 449 3.62 15.69 -43.21
N GLY A 450 4.19 14.72 -42.49
CA GLY A 450 5.42 14.02 -42.85
C GLY A 450 6.71 14.82 -42.65
N SER A 451 6.65 15.97 -41.98
CA SER A 451 7.85 16.68 -41.51
C SER A 451 8.58 15.87 -40.43
N ALA A 452 9.87 16.16 -40.24
CA ALA A 452 10.66 15.46 -39.22
C ALA A 452 10.11 15.81 -37.82
N PRO A 453 9.85 14.80 -36.95
CA PRO A 453 9.37 15.04 -35.61
C PRO A 453 10.44 15.70 -34.74
N ASP A 454 10.00 16.48 -33.77
CA ASP A 454 10.81 17.02 -32.70
C ASP A 454 10.07 16.85 -31.35
N ARG A 455 10.70 17.21 -30.23
CA ARG A 455 10.09 17.06 -28.89
C ARG A 455 8.80 17.86 -28.69
N GLY A 456 8.50 18.81 -29.58
CA GLY A 456 7.27 19.59 -29.59
C GLY A 456 6.18 19.02 -30.49
N SER A 457 6.42 17.89 -31.17
CA SER A 457 5.40 17.15 -31.92
C SER A 457 4.25 16.75 -30.99
N ASP A 458 3.02 16.86 -31.50
CA ASP A 458 1.77 16.63 -30.77
C ASP A 458 1.05 15.33 -31.21
N HIS A 459 1.74 14.47 -31.96
CA HIS A 459 1.26 13.16 -32.41
C HIS A 459 2.32 12.08 -32.15
N TYR A 460 1.85 10.84 -32.04
CA TYR A 460 2.68 9.65 -31.90
C TYR A 460 2.22 8.54 -32.86
N GLU A 461 3.13 7.62 -33.18
CA GLU A 461 2.81 6.46 -34.01
C GLU A 461 2.10 5.39 -33.18
N PHE A 462 0.89 5.00 -33.60
CA PHE A 462 0.14 3.88 -33.02
C PHE A 462 -0.47 3.03 -34.12
N GLU A 463 -0.22 1.72 -34.09
CA GLU A 463 -0.68 0.75 -35.11
C GLU A 463 -0.38 1.16 -36.57
N GLY A 464 0.72 1.89 -36.78
CA GLY A 464 1.16 2.38 -38.09
C GLY A 464 0.49 3.68 -38.56
N GLU A 465 -0.32 4.31 -37.71
CA GLU A 465 -0.95 5.60 -37.94
C GLU A 465 -0.30 6.68 -37.05
N CYS A 466 -0.19 7.91 -37.56
CA CYS A 466 0.25 9.06 -36.77
C CYS A 466 -0.98 9.74 -36.14
N VAL A 467 -1.19 9.51 -34.85
CA VAL A 467 -2.41 9.94 -34.12
C VAL A 467 -2.09 11.02 -33.10
N PRO A 468 -3.00 12.00 -32.87
CA PRO A 468 -2.75 13.08 -31.92
C PRO A 468 -2.77 12.57 -30.48
N PHE A 469 -2.02 13.24 -29.60
CA PHE A 469 -2.24 13.09 -28.16
C PHE A 469 -3.64 13.57 -27.77
N GLU A 470 -4.27 12.88 -26.81
CA GLU A 470 -5.44 13.42 -26.12
C GLU A 470 -4.98 14.30 -24.96
N MET A 471 -5.56 15.50 -24.82
CA MET A 471 -5.26 16.38 -23.70
C MET A 471 -6.24 16.13 -22.56
N PHE A 472 -5.74 15.56 -21.47
CA PHE A 472 -6.54 15.29 -20.28
C PHE A 472 -6.50 16.47 -19.31
N ASP A 473 -7.67 17.01 -18.97
CA ASP A 473 -7.82 18.02 -17.92
C ASP A 473 -8.10 17.34 -16.59
N ALA A 474 -7.12 17.27 -15.70
CA ALA A 474 -7.30 16.65 -14.39
C ALA A 474 -8.06 17.56 -13.42
N GLY A 475 -7.98 18.89 -13.60
CA GLY A 475 -8.59 19.87 -12.70
C GLY A 475 -7.63 20.97 -12.29
N THR A 476 -7.74 21.43 -11.04
CA THR A 476 -6.95 22.56 -10.55
C THR A 476 -6.30 22.27 -9.20
N LEU A 477 -5.00 22.58 -9.09
CA LEU A 477 -4.27 22.64 -7.83
C LEU A 477 -4.06 24.12 -7.45
N GLY A 478 -4.87 24.62 -6.51
CA GLY A 478 -4.96 26.07 -6.27
C GLY A 478 -5.46 26.79 -7.52
N ASP A 479 -4.69 27.78 -8.02
CA ASP A 479 -5.01 28.52 -9.25
C ASP A 479 -4.38 27.91 -10.51
N VAL A 480 -3.63 26.80 -10.38
CA VAL A 480 -2.96 26.14 -11.50
C VAL A 480 -3.89 25.10 -12.11
N ARG A 481 -4.24 25.28 -13.38
CA ARG A 481 -4.95 24.26 -14.17
C ARG A 481 -3.97 23.17 -14.60
N VAL A 482 -4.32 21.92 -14.31
CA VAL A 482 -3.48 20.75 -14.54
C VAL A 482 -4.00 20.01 -15.77
N VAL A 483 -3.30 20.16 -16.89
CA VAL A 483 -3.64 19.53 -18.18
C VAL A 483 -2.37 18.90 -18.75
N TYR A 484 -2.45 17.67 -19.24
CA TYR A 484 -1.31 16.95 -19.81
C TYR A 484 -1.73 16.05 -20.98
N PRO A 485 -0.81 15.71 -21.89
CA PRO A 485 -1.09 14.78 -22.97
C PRO A 485 -1.19 13.34 -22.45
N THR A 486 -1.99 12.54 -23.14
CA THR A 486 -2.19 11.11 -22.90
C THR A 486 -2.10 10.36 -24.22
N THR A 487 -1.60 9.13 -24.16
CA THR A 487 -1.64 8.15 -25.25
C THR A 487 -2.64 7.05 -24.91
N VAL A 488 -2.75 6.05 -25.79
CA VAL A 488 -3.50 4.82 -25.47
C VAL A 488 -2.95 4.08 -24.24
N HIS A 489 -1.69 4.31 -23.86
CA HIS A 489 -1.04 3.61 -22.74
C HIS A 489 -1.14 4.40 -21.42
N GLY A 490 -1.34 5.72 -21.46
CA GLY A 490 -1.52 6.52 -20.26
C GLY A 490 -0.99 7.96 -20.36
N PRO A 491 -0.80 8.64 -19.23
CA PRO A 491 -0.22 9.99 -19.17
C PRO A 491 1.18 10.05 -19.76
N VAL A 492 1.45 11.08 -20.56
CA VAL A 492 2.81 11.37 -21.03
C VAL A 492 3.60 12.02 -19.90
N ILE A 493 4.67 11.36 -19.45
CA ILE A 493 5.50 11.78 -18.32
C ILE A 493 6.75 12.59 -18.73
N GLY A 494 7.10 12.60 -20.01
CA GLY A 494 8.27 13.31 -20.52
C GLY A 494 8.60 12.96 -21.96
N THR A 495 9.72 13.47 -22.44
CA THR A 495 10.31 13.14 -23.75
C THR A 495 11.75 12.66 -23.57
N ALA A 496 12.23 11.84 -24.48
CA ALA A 496 13.62 11.39 -24.51
C ALA A 496 14.13 11.36 -25.95
N LEU A 497 15.38 10.98 -26.18
CA LEU A 497 15.86 10.60 -27.51
C LEU A 497 16.26 9.13 -27.52
N SER A 498 16.10 8.48 -28.66
CA SER A 498 16.66 7.17 -28.99
C SER A 498 17.38 7.28 -30.32
N GLU A 499 18.71 7.09 -30.33
CA GLU A 499 19.55 7.28 -31.53
C GLU A 499 19.41 8.69 -32.13
N GLY A 500 19.23 9.70 -31.27
CA GLY A 500 19.03 11.10 -31.65
C GLY A 500 17.64 11.44 -32.20
N ARG A 501 16.68 10.52 -32.15
CA ARG A 501 15.28 10.74 -32.56
C ARG A 501 14.36 10.81 -31.35
N PRO A 502 13.38 11.73 -31.33
CA PRO A 502 12.48 11.91 -30.20
C PRO A 502 11.41 10.84 -30.09
#